data_AF-A0A2J0KM29-F1
#
_entry.id   AF-A0A2J0KM29-F1
#
_cell.length_a   1.000
_cell.length_b   1.000
_cell.length_c   1.000
_cell.angle_alpha   90.00
_cell.angle_beta   90.00
_cell.angle_gamma   90.00
#
_symmetry.space_group_name_H-M   'P 1'
#
loop_
_entity.id
_entity.type
_entity.pdbx_description
1 polymer ?
#
loop_
_entity_poly.entity_id
_entity_poly.type
_entity_poly.pdbx_seq_one_letter_code
_entity_poly.pdbx_strand_id
1 'polypeptide(L)'
;MGFGRSLGRRKINQGIMRREFELFYLLFPRILVFLVYVTGILLLFSASIVERISHFRIFENIFPVTLIEASHFAASLTGLVLIFLAEGLRKRIDSAYALTILFLGIAAGLSLLNGFNFFEAVAFLALVFLLFSTRGHFHRKGSLLRMDYSVRWLASSILVLVSFVALGFFLYQYVDYSDELWWRLEFNAGAPRFLRVALGVFVLLLILGLSRLLSLAPPKFRKPPEEVLKKARGIIEASGRYSAWLGLSGDKSFIFSKNEKAFLMYRVNGRSWVALGDPVGPRDEWKEIIIEFRRHADLYCGWPVFFEISKEHLSLYLDLGFNLFKIGEEAKVDLKAFHIEDPPFRDLRQAIKKFSEKGFSFELLS
;
A
#
# COMPACT_ATOMS: atom_id res chain seq x y z
N MET A 1 8.91 -56.71 12.95
CA MET A 1 8.36 -55.39 13.33
C MET A 1 9.52 -54.44 13.59
N GLY A 2 9.77 -53.41 12.79
CA GLY A 2 10.88 -52.49 13.11
C GLY A 2 11.35 -51.46 12.09
N PHE A 3 10.81 -51.37 10.87
CA PHE A 3 11.39 -50.47 9.84
C PHE A 3 10.45 -49.38 9.28
N GLY A 4 9.23 -49.24 9.82
CA GLY A 4 8.23 -48.28 9.31
C GLY A 4 8.16 -46.92 10.03
N ARG A 5 8.86 -46.72 11.15
CA ARG A 5 8.67 -45.52 12.01
C ARG A 5 9.64 -44.36 11.75
N SER A 6 10.72 -44.53 10.96
CA SER A 6 11.71 -43.45 10.74
C SER A 6 11.42 -42.54 9.55
N LEU A 7 10.67 -43.01 8.55
CA LEU A 7 10.35 -42.24 7.34
C LEU A 7 9.22 -41.22 7.54
N GLY A 8 8.31 -41.45 8.50
CA GLY A 8 7.24 -40.52 8.86
C GLY A 8 7.74 -39.25 9.58
N ARG A 9 8.75 -39.37 10.46
CA ARG A 9 9.31 -38.22 11.18
C ARG A 9 10.07 -37.25 10.27
N ARG A 10 10.76 -37.74 9.22
CA ARG A 10 11.50 -36.88 8.28
C ARG A 10 10.58 -36.04 7.37
N LYS A 11 9.45 -36.58 6.89
CA LYS A 11 8.48 -35.81 6.09
C LYS A 11 7.69 -34.79 6.91
N ILE A 12 7.39 -35.11 8.19
CA ILE A 12 6.72 -34.16 9.10
C ILE A 12 7.66 -32.99 9.44
N ASN A 13 8.96 -33.25 9.72
CA ASN A 13 9.93 -32.17 9.96
C ASN A 13 10.20 -31.33 8.71
N GLN A 14 10.15 -31.89 7.50
CA GLN A 14 10.26 -31.11 6.25
C GLN A 14 9.03 -30.23 5.99
N GLY A 15 7.83 -30.69 6.36
CA GLY A 15 6.60 -29.90 6.31
C GLY A 15 6.57 -28.77 7.34
N ILE A 16 7.07 -29.02 8.56
CA ILE A 16 7.20 -28.01 9.61
C ILE A 16 8.26 -26.98 9.24
N MET A 17 9.45 -27.39 8.79
CA MET A 17 10.51 -26.45 8.37
C MET A 17 10.09 -25.60 7.17
N ARG A 18 9.35 -26.14 6.19
CA ARG A 18 8.79 -25.32 5.09
C ARG A 18 7.74 -24.33 5.58
N ARG A 19 6.90 -24.72 6.55
CA ARG A 19 5.87 -23.85 7.10
C ARG A 19 6.45 -22.73 7.98
N GLU A 20 7.51 -23.03 8.73
CA GLU A 20 8.29 -22.04 9.47
C GLU A 20 9.03 -21.08 8.53
N PHE A 21 9.60 -21.58 7.42
CA PHE A 21 10.20 -20.75 6.39
C PHE A 21 9.18 -19.83 5.71
N GLU A 22 8.01 -20.34 5.32
CA GLU A 22 6.92 -19.55 4.73
C GLU A 22 6.38 -18.49 5.72
N LEU A 23 6.21 -18.85 6.99
CA LEU A 23 5.83 -17.91 8.05
C LEU A 23 6.90 -16.83 8.25
N PHE A 24 8.17 -17.22 8.24
CA PHE A 24 9.29 -16.28 8.30
C PHE A 24 9.25 -15.32 7.12
N TYR A 25 9.11 -15.79 5.88
CA TYR A 25 9.00 -14.95 4.69
C TYR A 25 7.78 -14.01 4.70
N LEU A 26 6.66 -14.43 5.31
CA LEU A 26 5.45 -13.62 5.44
C LEU A 26 5.58 -12.55 6.54
N LEU A 27 6.29 -12.85 7.63
CA LEU A 27 6.45 -11.96 8.78
C LEU A 27 7.66 -11.03 8.63
N PHE A 28 8.68 -11.43 7.87
CA PHE A 28 9.95 -10.71 7.74
C PHE A 28 9.79 -9.24 7.31
N PRO A 29 8.97 -8.91 6.28
CA PRO A 29 8.73 -7.50 5.92
C PRO A 29 8.04 -6.70 7.04
N ARG A 30 7.18 -7.34 7.85
CA ARG A 30 6.51 -6.68 8.97
C ARG A 30 7.49 -6.37 10.11
N ILE A 31 8.43 -7.28 10.36
CA ILE A 31 9.50 -7.08 11.34
C ILE A 31 10.40 -5.92 10.90
N LEU A 32 10.80 -5.86 9.62
CA LEU A 32 11.60 -4.76 9.10
C LEU A 32 10.89 -3.41 9.22
N VAL A 33 9.60 -3.35 8.89
CA VAL A 33 8.77 -2.14 9.10
C VAL A 33 8.77 -1.71 10.56
N PHE A 34 8.60 -2.66 11.48
CA PHE A 34 8.61 -2.39 12.92
C PHE A 34 9.98 -1.87 13.38
N LEU A 35 11.08 -2.48 12.93
CA LEU A 35 12.43 -2.03 13.25
C LEU A 35 12.70 -0.62 12.74
N VAL A 36 12.28 -0.29 11.52
CA VAL A 36 12.40 1.08 10.96
C VAL A 36 11.58 2.08 11.79
N TYR A 37 10.37 1.71 12.21
CA TYR A 37 9.53 2.56 13.05
C TYR A 37 10.16 2.82 14.43
N VAL A 38 10.62 1.78 15.11
CA VAL A 38 11.32 1.89 16.40
C VAL A 38 12.61 2.70 16.26
N THR A 39 13.38 2.49 15.18
CA THR A 39 14.57 3.29 14.86
C THR A 39 14.22 4.77 14.76
N GLY A 40 13.13 5.10 14.06
CA GLY A 40 12.65 6.48 13.95
C GLY A 40 12.27 7.10 15.28
N ILE A 41 11.62 6.33 16.17
CA ILE A 41 11.32 6.76 17.55
C ILE A 41 12.59 7.01 18.34
N LEU A 42 13.56 6.09 18.30
CA LEU A 42 14.82 6.22 19.04
C LEU A 42 15.59 7.47 18.60
N LEU A 43 15.68 7.73 17.30
CA LEU A 43 16.31 8.94 16.75
C LEU A 43 15.58 10.23 17.16
N LEU A 44 14.24 10.20 17.22
CA LEU A 44 13.47 11.34 17.69
C LEU A 44 13.73 11.62 19.18
N PHE A 45 13.70 10.59 20.03
CA PHE A 45 13.90 10.72 21.47
C PHE A 45 15.35 11.00 21.87
N SER A 46 16.32 10.55 21.08
CA SER A 46 17.75 10.87 21.24
C SER A 46 18.00 12.38 21.30
N ALA A 47 17.18 13.19 20.62
CA ALA A 47 17.31 14.64 20.68
C ALA A 47 16.90 15.26 22.03
N SER A 48 16.05 14.58 22.81
CA SER A 48 15.62 15.05 24.14
C SER A 48 16.53 14.57 25.26
N ILE A 49 17.22 13.44 25.06
CA ILE A 49 18.15 12.90 26.04
C ILE A 49 19.44 13.72 25.93
N VAL A 50 19.68 14.55 26.95
CA VAL A 50 20.97 15.24 27.11
C VAL A 50 22.02 14.16 27.32
N GLU A 51 22.82 13.91 26.29
CA GLU A 51 24.08 13.20 26.45
C GLU A 51 25.00 14.06 27.31
N ARG A 52 24.90 13.87 28.63
CA ARG A 52 25.85 14.38 29.61
C ARG A 52 27.14 13.55 29.52
N ILE A 53 27.72 13.44 28.32
CA ILE A 53 28.91 12.64 28.07
C ILE A 53 30.13 13.48 28.41
N SER A 54 30.56 13.30 29.65
CA SER A 54 31.74 13.87 30.30
C SER A 54 33.07 13.31 29.76
N HIS A 55 33.10 12.72 28.56
CA HIS A 55 34.22 11.89 28.08
C HIS A 55 34.90 12.31 26.77
N PHE A 56 34.51 13.40 26.11
CA PHE A 56 35.11 13.77 24.81
C PHE A 56 35.80 15.14 24.79
N ARG A 57 36.81 15.34 25.64
CA ARG A 57 37.79 16.46 25.51
C ARG A 57 38.60 16.43 24.21
N ILE A 58 38.52 15.35 23.42
CA ILE A 58 39.25 15.19 22.15
C ILE A 58 38.42 15.71 20.95
N PHE A 59 37.09 15.83 21.07
CA PHE A 59 36.21 16.27 19.96
C PHE A 59 36.17 17.79 19.77
N GLU A 60 36.41 18.56 20.83
CA GLU A 60 36.34 20.03 20.82
C GLU A 60 37.29 20.67 19.79
N ASN A 61 38.35 19.96 19.38
CA ASN A 61 39.35 20.47 18.44
C ASN A 61 39.09 20.16 16.96
N ILE A 62 38.15 19.24 16.63
CA ILE A 62 38.00 18.74 15.25
C ILE A 62 36.71 19.23 14.59
N PHE A 63 35.61 19.36 15.34
CA PHE A 63 34.32 19.80 14.79
C PHE A 63 33.75 21.00 15.53
N PRO A 64 33.27 22.03 14.81
CA PRO A 64 32.61 23.15 15.45
C PRO A 64 31.30 22.69 16.10
N VAL A 65 31.00 23.25 17.27
CA VAL A 65 29.78 23.01 18.05
C VAL A 65 28.51 23.07 17.19
N THR A 66 28.47 24.02 16.26
CA THR A 66 27.34 24.24 15.35
C THR A 66 27.05 23.01 14.49
N LEU A 67 28.08 22.26 14.09
CA LEU A 67 27.92 21.06 13.29
C LEU A 67 27.32 19.92 14.11
N ILE A 68 27.72 19.78 15.38
CA ILE A 68 27.22 18.73 16.29
C ILE A 68 25.75 18.99 16.65
N GLU A 69 25.39 20.24 16.96
CA GLU A 69 23.98 20.60 17.20
C GLU A 69 23.12 20.40 15.95
N ALA A 70 23.63 20.79 14.78
CA ALA A 70 22.94 20.61 13.51
C ALA A 70 22.74 19.13 13.17
N SER A 71 23.72 18.27 13.46
CA SER A 71 23.60 16.83 13.20
C SER A 71 22.60 16.15 14.14
N HIS A 72 22.51 16.57 15.40
CA HIS A 72 21.44 16.10 16.29
C HIS A 72 20.05 16.55 15.84
N PHE A 73 19.90 17.81 15.41
CA PHE A 73 18.65 18.29 14.84
C PHE A 73 18.27 17.49 13.59
N ALA A 74 19.21 17.30 12.66
CA ALA A 74 19.01 16.52 11.45
C ALA A 74 18.67 15.04 11.74
N ALA A 75 19.26 14.46 12.80
CA ALA A 75 18.98 13.09 13.21
C ALA A 75 17.54 12.93 13.72
N SER A 76 17.04 13.91 14.48
CA SER A 76 15.65 13.89 14.96
C SER A 76 14.63 14.04 13.83
N LEU A 77 14.91 14.91 12.85
CA LEU A 77 14.08 15.10 11.67
C LEU A 77 14.09 13.83 10.80
N THR A 78 15.26 13.21 10.65
CA THR A 78 15.43 11.91 9.99
C THR A 78 14.60 10.83 10.68
N GLY A 79 14.62 10.78 12.02
CA GLY A 79 13.79 9.88 12.82
C GLY A 79 12.30 10.05 12.55
N LEU A 80 11.82 11.30 12.55
CA LEU A 80 10.41 11.60 12.22
C LEU A 80 10.04 11.15 10.81
N VAL A 81 10.89 11.41 9.81
CA VAL A 81 10.65 10.95 8.43
C VAL A 81 10.58 9.43 8.37
N LEU A 82 11.47 8.71 9.06
CA LEU A 82 11.47 7.24 9.12
C LEU A 82 10.19 6.68 9.76
N ILE A 83 9.66 7.34 10.81
CA ILE A 83 8.35 7.01 11.41
C ILE A 83 7.25 7.07 10.33
N PHE A 84 7.20 8.11 9.49
CA PHE A 84 6.18 8.19 8.43
C PHE A 84 6.43 7.21 7.28
N LEU A 85 7.70 7.01 6.89
CA LEU A 85 8.06 6.10 5.80
C LEU A 85 7.81 4.62 6.13
N ALA A 86 7.85 4.23 7.41
CA ALA A 86 7.55 2.87 7.83
C ALA A 86 6.14 2.40 7.39
N GLU A 87 5.14 3.29 7.40
CA GLU A 87 3.80 2.98 6.87
C GLU A 87 3.80 2.78 5.35
N GLY A 88 4.68 3.50 4.64
CA GLY A 88 4.91 3.34 3.20
C GLY A 88 5.55 2.00 2.87
N LEU A 89 6.54 1.57 3.67
CA LEU A 89 7.12 0.23 3.59
C LEU A 89 6.08 -0.85 3.89
N ARG A 90 5.22 -0.65 4.89
CA ARG A 90 4.13 -1.59 5.22
C ARG A 90 3.20 -1.82 4.03
N LYS A 91 2.97 -0.78 3.23
CA LYS A 91 2.16 -0.82 1.99
C LYS A 91 2.96 -1.19 0.75
N ARG A 92 4.24 -1.53 0.91
CA ARG A 92 5.18 -1.99 -0.12
C ARG A 92 5.37 -0.99 -1.27
N ILE A 93 5.36 0.30 -0.94
CA ILE A 93 5.53 1.38 -1.92
C ILE A 93 7.01 1.54 -2.26
N ASP A 94 7.35 1.55 -3.55
CA ASP A 94 8.73 1.62 -4.04
C ASP A 94 9.44 2.93 -3.67
N SER A 95 8.74 4.07 -3.79
CA SER A 95 9.28 5.36 -3.35
C SER A 95 9.53 5.43 -1.84
N ALA A 96 8.70 4.76 -1.02
CA ALA A 96 8.92 4.65 0.42
C ALA A 96 10.19 3.88 0.77
N TYR A 97 10.41 2.78 0.03
CA TYR A 97 11.59 1.95 0.16
C TYR A 97 12.87 2.72 -0.17
N ALA A 98 12.91 3.39 -1.33
CA ALA A 98 14.06 4.17 -1.75
C ALA A 98 14.40 5.30 -0.75
N LEU A 99 13.39 6.05 -0.29
CA LEU A 99 13.61 7.08 0.72
C LEU A 99 14.05 6.51 2.07
N THR A 100 13.54 5.35 2.48
CA THR A 100 13.95 4.75 3.77
C THR A 100 15.42 4.34 3.74
N ILE A 101 15.90 3.77 2.63
CA ILE A 101 17.32 3.47 2.47
C ILE A 101 18.16 4.75 2.53
N LEU A 102 17.72 5.81 1.84
CA LEU A 102 18.40 7.10 1.85
C LEU A 102 18.48 7.69 3.28
N PHE A 103 17.35 7.75 3.99
CA PHE A 103 17.29 8.33 5.34
C PHE A 103 18.00 7.48 6.39
N LEU A 104 18.02 6.15 6.27
CA LEU A 104 18.87 5.29 7.12
C LEU A 104 20.36 5.50 6.83
N GLY A 105 20.74 5.70 5.57
CA GLY A 105 22.11 6.08 5.21
C GLY A 105 22.52 7.43 5.78
N ILE A 106 21.63 8.43 5.70
CA ILE A 106 21.81 9.74 6.34
C ILE A 106 21.94 9.58 7.86
N ALA A 107 21.08 8.79 8.50
CA ALA A 107 21.14 8.51 9.94
C ALA A 107 22.49 7.89 10.35
N ALA A 108 23.04 6.98 9.54
CA ALA A 108 24.36 6.38 9.77
C ALA A 108 25.50 7.40 9.66
N GLY A 109 25.41 8.35 8.72
CA GLY A 109 26.36 9.45 8.64
C GLY A 109 26.25 10.39 9.84
N LEU A 110 25.04 10.73 10.25
CA LEU A 110 24.79 11.64 11.38
C LEU A 110 25.22 11.03 12.73
N SER A 111 25.07 9.72 12.94
CA SER A 111 25.53 9.06 14.18
C SER A 111 27.05 9.05 14.32
N LEU A 112 27.79 9.03 13.20
CA LEU A 112 29.24 9.19 13.22
C LEU A 112 29.65 10.62 13.61
N LEU A 113 28.89 11.63 13.18
CA LEU A 113 29.12 13.05 13.52
C LEU A 113 28.75 13.37 14.97
N ASN A 114 27.74 12.70 15.53
CA ASN A 114 27.25 12.87 16.91
C ASN A 114 28.08 12.12 17.96
N GLY A 115 29.42 12.08 17.83
CA GLY A 115 30.30 11.44 18.83
C GLY A 115 30.83 10.06 18.46
N PHE A 116 30.91 9.72 17.17
CA PHE A 116 31.36 8.40 16.67
C PHE A 116 30.61 7.23 17.31
N ASN A 117 29.28 7.30 17.35
CA ASN A 117 28.43 6.19 17.81
C ASN A 117 28.43 5.05 16.77
N PHE A 118 29.54 4.31 16.72
CA PHE A 118 29.76 3.22 15.75
C PHE A 118 28.67 2.14 15.85
N PHE A 119 28.18 1.85 17.06
CA PHE A 119 27.10 0.90 17.26
C PHE A 119 25.80 1.32 16.55
N GLU A 120 25.44 2.60 16.60
CA GLU A 120 24.25 3.12 15.91
C GLU A 120 24.44 3.11 14.39
N ALA A 121 25.61 3.55 13.91
CA ALA A 121 25.94 3.53 12.48
C ALA A 121 25.87 2.11 11.90
N VAL A 122 26.46 1.13 12.59
CA VAL A 122 26.41 -0.29 12.19
C VAL A 122 24.98 -0.82 12.22
N ALA A 123 24.17 -0.47 13.22
CA ALA A 123 22.78 -0.89 13.28
C ALA A 123 21.95 -0.35 12.09
N PHE A 124 22.13 0.92 11.71
CA PHE A 124 21.45 1.50 10.56
C PHE A 124 21.90 0.86 9.24
N LEU A 125 23.21 0.63 9.06
CA LEU A 125 23.73 -0.06 7.88
C LEU A 125 23.25 -1.52 7.79
N ALA A 126 23.14 -2.21 8.93
CA ALA A 126 22.57 -3.55 8.99
C ALA A 126 21.10 -3.55 8.55
N LEU A 127 20.30 -2.58 9.00
CA LEU A 127 18.91 -2.41 8.54
C LEU A 127 18.82 -2.11 7.04
N VAL A 128 19.71 -1.28 6.50
CA VAL A 128 19.81 -1.02 5.05
C VAL A 128 20.09 -2.33 4.30
N PHE A 129 21.04 -3.14 4.77
CA PHE A 129 21.37 -4.43 4.15
C PHE A 129 20.20 -5.41 4.16
N LEU A 130 19.47 -5.50 5.28
CA LEU A 130 18.28 -6.35 5.40
C LEU A 130 17.13 -5.87 4.49
N LEU A 131 16.93 -4.56 4.36
CA LEU A 131 15.97 -3.99 3.41
C LEU A 131 16.41 -4.21 1.96
N PHE A 132 17.70 -4.10 1.66
CA PHE A 132 18.24 -4.39 0.33
C PHE A 132 17.94 -5.82 -0.11
N SER A 133 18.08 -6.77 0.82
CA SER A 133 17.78 -8.19 0.58
C SER A 133 16.30 -8.47 0.28
N THR A 134 15.38 -7.55 0.63
CA THR A 134 13.93 -7.70 0.41
C THR A 134 13.39 -6.87 -0.74
N ARG A 135 14.26 -6.29 -1.59
CA ARG A 135 13.88 -5.41 -2.71
C ARG A 135 12.80 -6.01 -3.62
N GLY A 136 12.83 -7.32 -3.87
CA GLY A 136 11.85 -8.04 -4.70
C GLY A 136 10.41 -8.04 -4.17
N HIS A 137 10.16 -7.58 -2.94
CA HIS A 137 8.80 -7.45 -2.39
C HIS A 137 8.18 -6.06 -2.59
N PHE A 138 8.96 -5.06 -3.02
CA PHE A 138 8.55 -3.64 -3.12
C PHE A 138 8.34 -3.22 -4.58
N HIS A 139 7.35 -3.79 -5.26
CA HIS A 139 7.06 -3.48 -6.67
C HIS A 139 5.91 -2.50 -6.89
N ARG A 140 5.30 -1.97 -5.82
CA ARG A 140 4.13 -1.09 -5.98
C ARG A 140 4.60 0.34 -6.28
N LYS A 141 4.39 0.78 -7.53
CA LYS A 141 4.55 2.17 -7.97
C LYS A 141 3.40 3.02 -7.41
N GLY A 142 3.55 3.47 -6.17
CA GLY A 142 2.64 4.41 -5.51
C GLY A 142 3.34 5.72 -5.15
N SER A 143 2.59 6.81 -5.12
CA SER A 143 3.10 8.10 -4.62
C SER A 143 2.99 8.15 -3.10
N LEU A 144 4.10 8.42 -2.42
CA LEU A 144 4.17 8.58 -0.95
C LEU A 144 3.23 9.67 -0.42
N LEU A 145 3.12 10.78 -1.15
CA LEU A 145 2.32 11.95 -0.75
C LEU A 145 0.81 11.70 -0.82
N ARG A 146 0.38 10.63 -1.50
CA ARG A 146 -1.03 10.27 -1.71
C ARG A 146 -1.45 9.04 -0.92
N MET A 147 -0.66 8.67 0.08
CA MET A 147 -0.87 7.49 0.89
C MET A 147 -1.90 7.76 2.00
N ASP A 148 -2.99 6.98 2.05
CA ASP A 148 -3.89 7.00 3.20
C ASP A 148 -3.24 6.38 4.41
N TYR A 149 -2.85 7.17 5.40
CA TYR A 149 -2.42 6.65 6.70
C TYR A 149 -3.62 6.03 7.42
N SER A 150 -3.44 4.81 7.95
CA SER A 150 -4.51 4.20 8.75
C SER A 150 -4.74 5.02 10.02
N VAL A 151 -5.98 5.10 10.50
CA VAL A 151 -6.32 5.83 11.75
C VAL A 151 -5.46 5.31 12.91
N ARG A 152 -5.25 4.00 12.98
CA ARG A 152 -4.37 3.36 13.97
C ARG A 152 -2.92 3.87 13.90
N TRP A 153 -2.38 4.05 12.70
CA TRP A 153 -1.02 4.57 12.51
C TRP A 153 -0.89 6.06 12.85
N LEU A 154 -1.90 6.85 12.48
CA LEU A 154 -1.95 8.27 12.86
C LEU A 154 -2.02 8.41 14.37
N ALA A 155 -2.88 7.62 15.03
CA ALA A 155 -2.97 7.61 16.49
C ALA A 155 -1.64 7.21 17.15
N SER A 156 -0.94 6.18 16.66
CA SER A 156 0.36 5.78 17.21
C SER A 156 1.43 6.84 16.99
N SER A 157 1.46 7.48 15.82
CA SER A 157 2.42 8.55 15.51
C SER A 157 2.16 9.80 16.35
N ILE A 158 0.88 10.19 16.51
CA ILE A 158 0.48 11.30 17.39
C ILE A 158 0.84 10.99 18.84
N LEU A 159 0.60 9.77 19.31
CA LEU A 159 0.97 9.36 20.67
C LEU A 159 2.48 9.49 20.89
N VAL A 160 3.31 9.00 19.95
CA VAL A 160 4.77 9.15 20.01
C VAL A 160 5.18 10.62 20.08
N LEU A 161 4.56 11.48 19.26
CA LEU A 161 4.83 12.92 19.25
C LEU A 161 4.43 13.59 20.57
N VAL A 162 3.26 13.28 21.11
CA VAL A 162 2.80 13.78 22.41
C VAL A 162 3.74 13.30 23.51
N SER A 163 4.16 12.03 23.50
CA SER A 163 5.12 11.48 24.46
C SER A 163 6.49 12.16 24.34
N PHE A 164 6.95 12.45 23.13
CA PHE A 164 8.20 13.19 22.90
C PHE A 164 8.11 14.60 23.49
N VAL A 165 7.01 15.30 23.24
CA VAL A 165 6.79 16.65 23.77
C VAL A 165 6.68 16.64 25.30
N ALA A 166 5.89 15.72 25.85
CA ALA A 166 5.73 15.57 27.30
C ALA A 166 7.04 15.21 28.00
N LEU A 167 7.84 14.31 27.41
CA LEU A 167 9.16 13.95 27.92
C LEU A 167 10.11 15.14 27.90
N GLY A 168 10.10 15.94 26.83
CA GLY A 168 10.87 17.19 26.77
C GLY A 168 10.48 18.15 27.89
N PHE A 169 9.18 18.43 28.06
CA PHE A 169 8.71 19.27 29.16
C PHE A 169 9.09 18.72 30.53
N PHE A 170 8.97 17.41 30.75
CA PHE A 170 9.35 16.78 32.01
C PHE A 170 10.86 16.88 32.31
N LEU A 171 11.71 16.69 31.29
CA LEU A 171 13.17 16.77 31.44
C LEU A 171 13.65 18.21 31.69
N TYR A 172 12.97 19.20 31.11
CA TYR A 172 13.35 20.62 31.19
C TYR A 172 12.48 21.46 32.16
N GLN A 173 11.59 20.84 32.94
CA GLN A 173 10.68 21.55 33.87
C GLN A 173 11.38 22.36 34.97
N TYR A 174 12.65 22.04 35.26
CA TYR A 174 13.45 22.69 36.31
C TYR A 174 14.58 23.56 35.75
N VAL A 175 14.62 23.79 34.44
CA VAL A 175 15.60 24.68 33.80
C VAL A 175 14.97 26.06 33.67
N ASP A 176 15.60 27.08 34.24
CA ASP A 176 15.17 28.47 34.05
C ASP A 176 15.18 28.77 32.55
N TYR A 177 14.01 29.09 31.99
CA TYR A 177 13.89 29.59 30.63
C TYR A 177 14.58 30.96 30.57
N SER A 178 15.87 30.97 30.30
CA SER A 178 16.62 32.19 30.07
C SER A 178 16.11 32.87 28.80
N ASP A 179 15.80 34.16 28.86
CA ASP A 179 15.40 35.03 27.73
C ASP A 179 16.50 35.20 26.65
N GLU A 180 17.56 34.37 26.70
CA GLU A 180 18.54 34.22 25.63
C GLU A 180 17.81 33.82 24.35
N LEU A 181 18.00 34.63 23.32
CA LEU A 181 17.31 34.54 22.06
C LEU A 181 17.42 33.11 21.50
N TRP A 182 16.31 32.44 21.17
CA TRP A 182 16.22 31.03 20.74
C TRP A 182 17.11 30.62 19.54
N TRP A 183 17.68 31.62 18.84
CA TRP A 183 18.66 31.49 17.76
C TRP A 183 20.14 31.56 18.20
N ARG A 184 20.47 31.80 19.48
CA ARG A 184 21.83 31.67 20.00
C ARG A 184 22.16 30.20 20.30
N LEU A 185 23.28 29.75 19.73
CA LEU A 185 23.79 28.38 19.83
C LEU A 185 24.67 28.30 21.09
N GLU A 186 24.04 28.20 22.26
CA GLU A 186 24.76 28.02 23.52
C GLU A 186 24.98 26.53 23.84
N PHE A 187 26.24 26.18 24.03
CA PHE A 187 26.77 24.82 24.25
C PHE A 187 26.11 24.03 25.40
N ASN A 188 25.44 24.69 26.35
CA ASN A 188 24.86 24.08 27.55
C ASN A 188 23.33 24.20 27.66
N ALA A 189 22.65 24.78 26.67
CA ALA A 189 21.20 25.02 26.76
C ALA A 189 20.41 23.91 26.05
N GLY A 190 20.11 22.82 26.78
CA GLY A 190 19.28 21.72 26.26
C GLY A 190 17.84 22.13 25.91
N ALA A 191 17.28 23.14 26.59
CA ALA A 191 15.92 23.62 26.38
C ALA A 191 15.69 24.29 25.00
N PRO A 192 16.53 25.24 24.54
CA PRO A 192 16.48 25.75 23.17
C PRO A 192 16.58 24.66 22.08
N ARG A 193 17.39 23.62 22.30
CA ARG A 193 17.56 22.51 21.35
C ARG A 193 16.28 21.71 21.17
N PHE A 194 15.60 21.35 22.27
CA PHE A 194 14.32 20.63 22.22
C PHE A 194 13.24 21.45 21.48
N LEU A 195 13.16 22.76 21.75
CA LEU A 195 12.18 23.65 21.09
C LEU A 195 12.40 23.72 19.57
N ARG A 196 13.66 23.81 19.11
CA ARG A 196 13.98 23.80 17.67
C ARG A 196 13.54 22.49 17.02
N VAL A 197 13.80 21.35 17.66
CA VAL A 197 13.36 20.03 17.18
C VAL A 197 11.83 19.96 17.12
N ALA A 198 11.13 20.37 18.18
CA ALA A 198 9.68 20.42 18.22
C ALA A 198 9.09 21.31 17.11
N LEU A 199 9.71 22.46 16.83
CA LEU A 199 9.31 23.34 15.73
C LEU A 199 9.57 22.69 14.37
N GLY A 200 10.74 22.06 14.16
CA GLY A 200 11.05 21.34 12.92
C GLY A 200 10.09 20.19 12.65
N VAL A 201 9.75 19.43 13.69
CA VAL A 201 8.71 18.39 13.68
C VAL A 201 7.36 18.98 13.26
N PHE A 202 6.94 20.08 13.89
CA PHE A 202 5.68 20.75 13.59
C PHE A 202 5.61 21.26 12.14
N VAL A 203 6.67 21.92 11.65
CA VAL A 203 6.76 22.40 10.27
C VAL A 203 6.72 21.24 9.27
N LEU A 204 7.43 20.16 9.53
CA LEU A 204 7.40 18.98 8.67
C LEU A 204 5.98 18.36 8.62
N LEU A 205 5.30 18.27 9.76
CA LEU A 205 3.91 17.80 9.81
C LEU A 205 2.96 18.72 9.05
N LEU A 206 3.16 20.05 9.11
CA LEU A 206 2.38 21.01 8.31
C LEU A 206 2.62 20.80 6.81
N ILE A 207 3.86 20.64 6.38
CA ILE A 207 4.20 20.38 4.96
C ILE A 207 3.54 19.07 4.50
N LEU A 208 3.64 18.00 5.29
CA LEU A 208 3.01 16.72 4.97
C LEU A 208 1.48 16.84 4.94
N GLY A 209 0.89 17.55 5.91
CA GLY A 209 -0.55 17.81 5.96
C GLY A 209 -1.06 18.62 4.77
N LEU A 210 -0.35 19.68 4.40
CA LEU A 210 -0.71 20.55 3.28
C LEU A 210 -0.53 19.83 1.94
N SER A 211 0.56 19.07 1.76
CA SER A 211 0.77 18.25 0.57
C SER A 211 -0.34 17.21 0.35
N ARG A 212 -0.92 16.70 1.44
CA ARG A 212 -2.08 15.82 1.40
C ARG A 212 -3.36 16.57 1.03
N LEU A 213 -3.58 17.75 1.61
CA LEU A 213 -4.77 18.57 1.30
C LEU A 213 -4.79 19.00 -0.18
N LEU A 214 -3.61 19.21 -0.76
CA LEU A 214 -3.41 19.52 -2.17
C LEU A 214 -3.38 18.29 -3.09
N SER A 215 -3.42 17.07 -2.54
CA SER A 215 -3.43 15.85 -3.34
C SER A 215 -4.78 15.66 -4.03
N LEU A 216 -4.74 15.27 -5.32
CA LEU A 216 -5.95 15.02 -6.13
C LEU A 216 -6.80 13.92 -5.48
N ALA A 217 -8.02 14.28 -5.07
CA ALA A 217 -9.02 13.31 -4.66
C ALA A 217 -9.28 12.30 -5.80
N PRO A 218 -9.58 11.02 -5.48
CA PRO A 218 -10.01 10.07 -6.49
C PRO A 218 -11.19 10.65 -7.29
N PRO A 219 -11.27 10.38 -8.60
CA PRO A 219 -12.34 10.92 -9.42
C PRO A 219 -13.68 10.48 -8.85
N LYS A 220 -14.52 11.44 -8.47
CA LYS A 220 -15.90 11.14 -8.10
C LYS A 220 -16.59 10.53 -9.31
N PHE A 221 -17.31 9.43 -9.09
CA PHE A 221 -18.10 8.81 -10.15
C PHE A 221 -19.04 9.86 -10.76
N ARG A 222 -19.00 9.98 -12.08
CA ARG A 222 -19.97 10.73 -12.87
C ARG A 222 -20.68 9.75 -13.77
N LYS A 223 -22.01 9.85 -13.82
CA LYS A 223 -22.82 9.05 -14.75
C LYS A 223 -22.30 9.30 -16.17
N PRO A 224 -22.03 8.25 -16.96
CA PRO A 224 -21.60 8.41 -18.34
C PRO A 224 -22.64 9.20 -19.14
N PRO A 225 -22.22 10.13 -20.01
CA PRO A 225 -23.10 10.76 -20.98
C PRO A 225 -23.78 9.71 -21.88
N GLU A 226 -24.96 10.03 -22.40
CA GLU A 226 -25.71 9.15 -23.31
C GLU A 226 -24.90 8.76 -24.55
N GLU A 227 -24.04 9.64 -25.07
CA GLU A 227 -23.15 9.33 -26.20
C GLU A 227 -22.18 8.19 -25.89
N VAL A 228 -21.66 8.15 -24.67
CA VAL A 228 -20.75 7.08 -24.21
C VAL A 228 -21.51 5.76 -24.10
N LEU A 229 -22.75 5.79 -23.61
CA LEU A 229 -23.59 4.59 -23.51
C LEU A 229 -24.00 4.07 -24.90
N LYS A 230 -24.34 4.95 -25.84
CA LYS A 230 -24.63 4.59 -27.24
C LYS A 230 -23.43 3.91 -27.90
N LYS A 231 -22.24 4.45 -27.69
CA LYS A 231 -20.99 3.86 -28.20
C LYS A 231 -20.68 2.51 -27.57
N ALA A 232 -20.81 2.39 -26.25
CA ALA A 232 -20.65 1.12 -25.55
C ALA A 232 -21.66 0.08 -26.08
N ARG A 233 -22.93 0.48 -26.31
CA ARG A 233 -23.96 -0.39 -26.90
C ARG A 233 -23.53 -0.96 -28.25
N GLY A 234 -23.01 -0.13 -29.17
CA GLY A 234 -22.55 -0.61 -30.47
C GLY A 234 -21.44 -1.67 -30.36
N ILE A 235 -20.51 -1.50 -29.42
CA ILE A 235 -19.46 -2.50 -29.15
C ILE A 235 -20.04 -3.77 -28.53
N ILE A 236 -21.00 -3.65 -27.61
CA ILE A 236 -21.68 -4.79 -26.97
C ILE A 236 -22.39 -5.65 -28.01
N GLU A 237 -23.18 -5.02 -28.88
CA GLU A 237 -23.92 -5.69 -29.95
C GLU A 237 -22.98 -6.46 -30.89
N ALA A 238 -21.83 -5.87 -31.26
CA ALA A 238 -20.83 -6.54 -32.09
C ALA A 238 -20.08 -7.67 -31.36
N SER A 239 -19.95 -7.60 -30.03
CA SER A 239 -19.16 -8.56 -29.24
C SER A 239 -19.87 -9.88 -28.95
N GLY A 240 -21.21 -9.89 -28.94
CA GLY A 240 -22.03 -11.05 -28.55
C GLY A 240 -21.94 -11.44 -27.06
N ARG A 241 -21.35 -10.60 -26.20
CA ARG A 241 -21.16 -10.91 -24.78
C ARG A 241 -22.33 -10.43 -23.91
N TYR A 242 -23.13 -11.36 -23.39
CA TYR A 242 -24.32 -11.02 -22.58
C TYR A 242 -23.99 -10.20 -21.32
N SER A 243 -22.91 -10.55 -20.61
CA SER A 243 -22.53 -9.84 -19.37
C SER A 243 -22.18 -8.38 -19.58
N ALA A 244 -21.79 -8.00 -20.81
CA ALA A 244 -21.44 -6.63 -21.17
C ALA A 244 -22.66 -5.68 -21.18
N TRP A 245 -23.88 -6.21 -21.33
CA TRP A 245 -25.11 -5.40 -21.25
C TRP A 245 -25.31 -4.74 -19.89
N LEU A 246 -24.72 -5.28 -18.82
CA LEU A 246 -24.76 -4.65 -17.50
C LEU A 246 -24.03 -3.31 -17.47
N GLY A 247 -23.16 -3.01 -18.43
CA GLY A 247 -22.54 -1.70 -18.58
C GLY A 247 -23.55 -0.57 -18.86
N LEU A 248 -24.69 -0.90 -19.48
CA LEU A 248 -25.70 0.10 -19.88
C LEU A 248 -26.63 0.55 -18.73
N SER A 249 -26.46 0.02 -17.52
CA SER A 249 -27.16 0.48 -16.30
C SER A 249 -26.87 1.94 -15.95
N GLY A 250 -25.78 2.51 -16.48
CA GLY A 250 -25.34 3.89 -16.19
C GLY A 250 -24.65 4.05 -14.84
N ASP A 251 -24.29 2.95 -14.15
CA ASP A 251 -23.61 2.97 -12.84
C ASP A 251 -22.11 2.66 -12.92
N LYS A 252 -21.56 2.55 -14.14
CA LYS A 252 -20.15 2.20 -14.41
C LYS A 252 -19.49 3.24 -15.29
N SER A 253 -18.20 3.43 -15.08
CA SER A 253 -17.33 4.23 -15.95
C SER A 253 -16.68 3.31 -17.00
N PHE A 254 -16.21 3.91 -18.08
CA PHE A 254 -15.65 3.18 -19.23
C PHE A 254 -14.25 3.68 -19.55
N ILE A 255 -13.34 2.76 -19.86
CA ILE A 255 -12.06 3.03 -20.54
C ILE A 255 -12.17 2.43 -21.92
N PHE A 256 -12.05 3.25 -22.96
CA PHE A 256 -12.05 2.79 -24.34
C PHE A 256 -10.61 2.56 -24.82
N SER A 257 -10.45 1.60 -25.71
CA SER A 257 -9.27 1.48 -26.57
C SER A 257 -9.05 2.75 -27.40
N LYS A 258 -7.82 2.94 -27.89
CA LYS A 258 -7.48 4.05 -28.80
C LYS A 258 -8.29 4.05 -30.09
N ASN A 259 -8.57 2.87 -30.65
CA ASN A 259 -9.40 2.71 -31.85
C ASN A 259 -10.89 2.71 -31.54
N GLU A 260 -11.24 2.79 -30.25
CA GLU A 260 -12.61 2.85 -29.76
C GLU A 260 -13.48 1.63 -30.12
N LYS A 261 -12.86 0.48 -30.39
CA LYS A 261 -13.53 -0.78 -30.73
C LYS A 261 -13.70 -1.72 -29.56
N ALA A 262 -12.85 -1.58 -28.53
CA ALA A 262 -13.00 -2.25 -27.26
C ALA A 262 -13.14 -1.27 -26.09
N PHE A 263 -13.77 -1.74 -24.99
CA PHE A 263 -13.84 -1.01 -23.73
C PHE A 263 -13.71 -1.92 -22.51
N LEU A 264 -13.37 -1.33 -21.36
CA LEU A 264 -13.48 -1.93 -20.04
C LEU A 264 -14.41 -1.09 -19.18
N MET A 265 -15.41 -1.74 -18.60
CA MET A 265 -16.33 -1.11 -17.64
C MET A 265 -15.85 -1.33 -16.21
N TYR A 266 -15.89 -0.29 -15.39
CA TYR A 266 -15.39 -0.35 -14.03
C TYR A 266 -16.12 0.62 -13.09
N ARG A 267 -15.94 0.42 -11.79
CA ARG A 267 -16.38 1.35 -10.75
C ARG A 267 -15.30 1.49 -9.69
N VAL A 268 -15.20 2.68 -9.11
CA VAL A 268 -14.27 2.96 -8.00
C VAL A 268 -15.05 3.01 -6.70
N ASN A 269 -14.63 2.21 -5.72
CA ASN A 269 -15.14 2.25 -4.35
C ASN A 269 -13.96 2.31 -3.37
N GLY A 270 -13.81 3.45 -2.68
CA GLY A 270 -12.64 3.74 -1.86
C GLY A 270 -11.36 3.64 -2.68
N ARG A 271 -10.47 2.69 -2.33
CA ARG A 271 -9.23 2.42 -3.08
C ARG A 271 -9.38 1.34 -4.14
N SER A 272 -10.48 0.61 -4.17
CA SER A 272 -10.67 -0.50 -5.09
C SER A 272 -11.23 0.01 -6.41
N TRP A 273 -10.47 -0.20 -7.47
CA TRP A 273 -10.88 0.03 -8.84
C TRP A 273 -11.33 -1.32 -9.37
N VAL A 274 -12.63 -1.53 -9.46
CA VAL A 274 -13.22 -2.84 -9.77
C VAL A 274 -13.75 -2.80 -11.20
N ALA A 275 -13.07 -3.50 -12.09
CA ALA A 275 -13.54 -3.80 -13.42
C ALA A 275 -14.51 -4.99 -13.38
N LEU A 276 -15.57 -4.92 -14.17
CA LEU A 276 -16.55 -5.99 -14.30
C LEU A 276 -16.28 -6.79 -15.57
N GLY A 277 -15.94 -8.07 -15.40
CA GLY A 277 -15.57 -8.99 -16.47
C GLY A 277 -14.23 -8.68 -17.13
N ASP A 278 -13.95 -9.39 -18.22
CA ASP A 278 -12.86 -9.00 -19.13
C ASP A 278 -13.31 -7.84 -20.05
N PRO A 279 -12.36 -7.14 -20.72
CA PRO A 279 -12.70 -6.14 -21.73
C PRO A 279 -13.67 -6.69 -22.79
N VAL A 280 -14.44 -5.78 -23.38
CA VAL A 280 -15.47 -6.08 -24.38
C VAL A 280 -15.00 -5.52 -25.72
N GLY A 281 -14.97 -6.34 -26.77
CA GLY A 281 -14.46 -5.96 -28.10
C GLY A 281 -13.30 -6.86 -28.57
N PRO A 282 -12.58 -6.47 -29.65
CA PRO A 282 -11.49 -7.26 -30.23
C PRO A 282 -10.36 -7.57 -29.24
N ARG A 283 -9.89 -8.82 -29.22
CA ARG A 283 -8.94 -9.35 -28.21
C ARG A 283 -7.55 -8.72 -28.27
N ASP A 284 -7.15 -8.25 -29.44
CA ASP A 284 -5.89 -7.56 -29.70
C ASP A 284 -5.78 -6.24 -28.91
N GLU A 285 -6.89 -5.61 -28.55
CA GLU A 285 -6.91 -4.34 -27.81
C GLU A 285 -6.93 -4.53 -26.28
N TRP A 286 -7.20 -5.75 -25.80
CA TRP A 286 -7.45 -5.99 -24.37
C TRP A 286 -6.23 -5.70 -23.48
N LYS A 287 -5.05 -6.10 -23.93
CA LYS A 287 -3.81 -5.90 -23.17
C LYS A 287 -3.56 -4.42 -22.89
N GLU A 288 -3.78 -3.56 -23.89
CA GLU A 288 -3.58 -2.12 -23.75
C GLU A 288 -4.60 -1.52 -22.76
N ILE A 289 -5.87 -1.90 -22.86
CA ILE A 289 -6.93 -1.42 -21.95
C ILE A 289 -6.64 -1.83 -20.51
N ILE A 290 -6.21 -3.08 -20.26
CA ILE A 290 -5.89 -3.55 -18.90
C ILE A 290 -4.69 -2.77 -18.33
N ILE A 291 -3.66 -2.50 -19.15
CA ILE A 291 -2.50 -1.68 -18.75
C ILE A 291 -2.94 -0.25 -18.43
N GLU A 292 -3.83 0.32 -19.24
CA GLU A 292 -4.36 1.67 -19.01
C GLU A 292 -5.21 1.76 -17.76
N PHE A 293 -6.08 0.78 -17.52
CA PHE A 293 -6.83 0.65 -16.28
C PHE A 293 -5.93 0.57 -15.06
N ARG A 294 -4.87 -0.25 -15.12
CA ARG A 294 -3.86 -0.32 -14.06
C ARG A 294 -3.17 1.02 -13.85
N ARG A 295 -2.76 1.70 -14.94
CA ARG A 295 -2.14 3.04 -14.86
C ARG A 295 -3.07 4.04 -14.19
N HIS A 296 -4.36 4.04 -14.55
CA HIS A 296 -5.38 4.87 -13.92
C HIS A 296 -5.51 4.56 -12.43
N ALA A 297 -5.60 3.30 -12.04
CA ALA A 297 -5.64 2.92 -10.63
C ALA A 297 -4.36 3.38 -9.90
N ASP A 298 -3.18 3.20 -10.48
CA ASP A 298 -1.89 3.56 -9.90
C ASP A 298 -1.76 5.09 -9.66
N LEU A 299 -2.26 5.93 -10.59
CA LEU A 299 -2.28 7.40 -10.45
C LEU A 299 -2.98 7.88 -9.17
N TYR A 300 -4.01 7.13 -8.75
CA TYR A 300 -4.80 7.40 -7.55
C TYR A 300 -4.45 6.46 -6.39
N CYS A 301 -3.31 5.74 -6.47
CA CYS A 301 -2.88 4.78 -5.46
C CYS A 301 -3.95 3.72 -5.12
N GLY A 302 -4.76 3.36 -6.12
CA GLY A 302 -5.82 2.38 -6.06
C GLY A 302 -5.31 0.94 -6.14
N TRP A 303 -6.26 0.00 -6.06
CA TRP A 303 -6.10 -1.43 -6.27
C TRP A 303 -6.93 -1.83 -7.49
N PRO A 304 -6.29 -2.12 -8.63
CA PRO A 304 -7.01 -2.65 -9.79
C PRO A 304 -7.44 -4.09 -9.48
N VAL A 305 -8.73 -4.34 -9.62
CA VAL A 305 -9.37 -5.64 -9.39
C VAL A 305 -10.27 -5.92 -10.58
N PHE A 306 -10.24 -7.17 -11.07
CA PHE A 306 -11.17 -7.64 -12.08
C PHE A 306 -12.09 -8.67 -11.44
N PHE A 307 -13.40 -8.44 -11.53
CA PHE A 307 -14.44 -9.29 -10.98
C PHE A 307 -15.07 -10.11 -12.10
N GLU A 308 -15.29 -11.42 -11.90
CA GLU A 308 -15.92 -12.31 -12.90
C GLU A 308 -15.18 -12.37 -14.26
N ILE A 309 -13.85 -12.46 -14.24
CA ILE A 309 -13.06 -12.73 -15.45
C ILE A 309 -13.28 -14.16 -15.95
N SER A 310 -13.16 -14.34 -17.26
CA SER A 310 -13.39 -15.63 -17.90
C SER A 310 -12.16 -16.55 -17.84
N LYS A 311 -12.42 -17.87 -17.88
CA LYS A 311 -11.37 -18.90 -17.75
C LYS A 311 -10.41 -18.87 -18.94
N GLU A 312 -10.90 -18.49 -20.10
CA GLU A 312 -10.13 -18.45 -21.36
C GLU A 312 -9.02 -17.40 -21.34
N HIS A 313 -9.07 -16.45 -20.40
CA HIS A 313 -8.22 -15.26 -20.39
C HIS A 313 -7.33 -15.15 -19.15
N LEU A 314 -7.27 -16.19 -18.33
CA LEU A 314 -6.47 -16.21 -17.09
C LEU A 314 -4.97 -15.94 -17.33
N SER A 315 -4.40 -16.46 -18.42
CA SER A 315 -2.99 -16.24 -18.77
C SER A 315 -2.67 -14.75 -18.97
N LEU A 316 -3.55 -14.01 -19.65
CA LEU A 316 -3.38 -12.57 -19.88
C LEU A 316 -3.24 -11.79 -18.56
N TYR A 317 -4.05 -12.14 -17.57
CA TYR A 317 -3.99 -11.49 -16.25
C TYR A 317 -2.71 -11.85 -15.48
N LEU A 318 -2.28 -13.12 -15.53
CA LEU A 318 -1.03 -13.57 -14.92
C LEU A 318 0.18 -12.86 -15.53
N ASP A 319 0.24 -12.77 -16.86
CA ASP A 319 1.30 -12.07 -17.59
C ASP A 319 1.38 -10.58 -17.24
N LEU A 320 0.24 -9.98 -16.90
CA LEU A 320 0.13 -8.58 -16.46
C LEU A 320 0.36 -8.40 -14.95
N GLY A 321 0.70 -9.48 -14.23
CA GLY A 321 1.07 -9.47 -12.82
C GLY A 321 -0.11 -9.45 -11.84
N PHE A 322 -1.29 -9.90 -12.28
CA PHE A 322 -2.45 -10.08 -11.40
C PHE A 322 -2.43 -11.46 -10.74
N ASN A 323 -2.93 -11.52 -9.52
CA ASN A 323 -3.20 -12.78 -8.83
C ASN A 323 -4.65 -13.22 -9.08
N LEU A 324 -4.86 -14.53 -9.17
CA LEU A 324 -6.17 -15.12 -9.47
C LEU A 324 -6.77 -15.76 -8.23
N PHE A 325 -8.09 -15.56 -8.04
CA PHE A 325 -8.87 -16.17 -6.98
C PHE A 325 -10.17 -16.73 -7.57
N LYS A 326 -10.49 -18.00 -7.30
CA LYS A 326 -11.77 -18.59 -7.71
C LYS A 326 -12.88 -18.03 -6.82
N ILE A 327 -13.84 -17.34 -7.44
CA ILE A 327 -14.99 -16.76 -6.74
C ILE A 327 -16.25 -17.62 -6.84
N GLY A 328 -16.39 -18.40 -7.91
CA GLY A 328 -17.59 -19.18 -8.18
C GLY A 328 -17.51 -19.89 -9.52
N GLU A 329 -18.66 -20.40 -9.96
CA GLU A 329 -18.86 -21.06 -11.24
C GLU A 329 -20.09 -20.47 -11.92
N GLU A 330 -20.04 -20.36 -13.24
CA GLU A 330 -21.15 -19.87 -14.05
C GLU A 330 -21.83 -21.07 -14.74
N ALA A 331 -23.13 -21.21 -14.52
CA ALA A 331 -23.92 -22.25 -15.18
C ALA A 331 -24.29 -21.79 -16.60
N LYS A 332 -23.79 -22.51 -17.60
CA LYS A 332 -24.14 -22.31 -19.02
C LYS A 332 -24.87 -23.53 -19.54
N VAL A 333 -26.00 -23.30 -20.22
CA VAL A 333 -26.77 -24.35 -20.89
C VAL A 333 -26.45 -24.30 -22.38
N ASP A 334 -25.98 -25.41 -22.93
CA ASP A 334 -25.82 -25.54 -24.38
C ASP A 334 -27.19 -25.72 -25.03
N LEU A 335 -27.71 -24.65 -25.63
CA LEU A 335 -29.02 -24.64 -26.27
C LEU A 335 -29.12 -25.60 -27.46
N LYS A 336 -28.01 -26.00 -28.07
CA LYS A 336 -28.01 -26.97 -29.19
C LYS A 336 -28.19 -28.41 -28.72
N ALA A 337 -27.69 -28.70 -27.52
CA ALA A 337 -27.81 -30.02 -26.90
C ALA A 337 -29.00 -30.12 -25.94
N PHE A 338 -29.70 -29.02 -25.68
CA PHE A 338 -30.82 -28.96 -24.75
C PHE A 338 -32.13 -29.37 -25.43
N HIS A 339 -32.72 -30.48 -25.00
CA HIS A 339 -34.08 -30.86 -25.35
C HIS A 339 -34.93 -31.02 -24.10
N ILE A 340 -36.01 -30.23 -24.01
CA ILE A 340 -36.88 -30.22 -22.83
C ILE A 340 -37.52 -31.59 -22.55
N GLU A 341 -37.62 -32.46 -23.55
CA GLU A 341 -38.20 -33.81 -23.48
C GLU A 341 -37.27 -34.83 -22.79
N ASP A 342 -35.96 -34.52 -22.70
CA ASP A 342 -34.99 -35.48 -22.18
C ASP A 342 -35.27 -35.88 -20.73
N PRO A 343 -34.93 -37.12 -20.32
CA PRO A 343 -35.21 -37.62 -18.97
C PRO A 343 -34.73 -36.70 -17.82
N PRO A 344 -33.54 -36.07 -17.86
CA PRO A 344 -33.06 -35.19 -16.80
C PRO A 344 -33.94 -33.96 -16.54
N PHE A 345 -34.72 -33.49 -17.53
CA PHE A 345 -35.56 -32.30 -17.41
C PHE A 345 -37.02 -32.61 -17.04
N ARG A 346 -37.30 -33.84 -16.59
CA ARG A 346 -38.65 -34.26 -16.16
C ARG A 346 -39.28 -33.30 -15.14
N ASP A 347 -38.50 -32.80 -14.19
CA ASP A 347 -39.00 -31.91 -13.15
C ASP A 347 -39.34 -30.51 -13.71
N LEU A 348 -38.53 -30.02 -14.67
CA LEU A 348 -38.81 -28.77 -15.37
C LEU A 348 -40.10 -28.86 -16.19
N ARG A 349 -40.33 -29.99 -16.88
CA ARG A 349 -41.60 -30.24 -17.61
C ARG A 349 -42.81 -30.24 -16.69
N GLN A 350 -42.71 -30.92 -15.55
CA GLN A 350 -43.80 -30.93 -14.56
C GLN A 350 -44.08 -29.52 -14.01
N ALA A 351 -43.04 -28.73 -13.76
CA ALA A 351 -43.19 -27.35 -13.33
C ALA A 351 -43.90 -26.50 -14.39
N ILE A 352 -43.45 -26.55 -15.65
CA ILE A 352 -44.08 -25.82 -16.77
C ILE A 352 -45.57 -26.17 -16.89
N LYS A 353 -45.92 -27.47 -16.88
CA LYS A 353 -47.32 -27.92 -16.95
C LYS A 353 -48.17 -27.34 -15.81
N LYS A 354 -47.67 -27.40 -14.58
CA LYS A 354 -48.35 -26.86 -13.39
C LYS A 354 -48.55 -25.35 -13.45
N PHE A 355 -47.60 -24.59 -13.98
CA PHE A 355 -47.75 -23.14 -14.17
C PHE A 355 -48.73 -22.82 -15.30
N SER A 356 -48.69 -23.57 -16.40
CA SER A 356 -49.64 -23.42 -17.51
C SER A 356 -51.09 -23.69 -17.08
N GLU A 357 -51.34 -24.76 -16.31
CA GLU A 357 -52.67 -25.08 -15.75
C GLU A 357 -53.22 -23.97 -14.83
N LYS A 358 -52.34 -23.14 -14.25
CA LYS A 358 -52.69 -21.97 -13.43
C LYS A 358 -52.86 -20.68 -14.23
N GLY A 359 -52.73 -20.72 -15.55
CA GLY A 359 -52.93 -19.57 -16.44
C GLY A 359 -51.73 -18.64 -16.57
N PHE A 360 -50.51 -19.06 -16.21
CA PHE A 360 -49.31 -18.25 -16.44
C PHE A 360 -48.87 -18.32 -17.92
N SER A 361 -48.56 -17.17 -18.52
CA SER A 361 -48.02 -17.02 -19.87
C SER A 361 -46.69 -16.26 -19.86
N PHE A 362 -45.92 -16.41 -20.95
CA PHE A 362 -44.68 -15.68 -21.21
C PHE A 362 -44.78 -14.99 -22.57
N GLU A 363 -44.41 -13.72 -22.63
CA GLU A 363 -44.41 -12.92 -23.86
C GLU A 363 -43.08 -12.20 -24.00
N LEU A 364 -42.57 -12.17 -25.24
CA LEU A 364 -41.42 -11.34 -25.62
C LEU A 364 -41.96 -10.00 -26.12
N LEU A 365 -41.69 -8.94 -25.35
CA LEU A 365 -41.98 -7.58 -25.78
C LEU A 365 -40.82 -7.11 -26.67
N SER A 366 -41.06 -7.10 -27.98
CA SER A 366 -40.11 -6.67 -29.01
C SER A 366 -40.15 -5.18 -29.24
#